data_AF-A0A1A8ZUN2-F1
#
_entry.id   AF-A0A1A8ZUN2-F1
#
_cell.length_a   1.000
_cell.length_b   1.000
_cell.length_c   1.000
_cell.angle_alpha   90.00
_cell.angle_beta   90.00
_cell.angle_gamma   90.00
#
_symmetry.space_group_name_H-M   'P 1'
#
loop_
_entity.id
_entity.type
_entity.pdbx_description
1 polymer ?
#
loop_
_entity_poly.entity_id
_entity_poly.type
_entity_poly.pdbx_seq_one_letter_code
_entity_poly.pdbx_strand_id
1 'polypeptide(L)'
;MGFFYSGFHKPSGHNIKNKRVKIFYVLGLFMLPSFVTYMGSNYYVLNFFIETFKPVEVPREVNSKIIRNIYHGKKPPAKSSDYDENTNR
;
A
#
# COMPACT_ATOMS: atom_id res chain seq x y z
N MET A 1 7.19 -22.08 -30.31
CA MET A 1 6.84 -23.53 -30.20
C MET A 1 6.79 -23.90 -28.72
N GLY A 2 5.69 -24.07 -27.99
CA GLY A 2 4.25 -24.10 -28.24
C GLY A 2 3.69 -24.56 -26.88
N PHE A 3 2.75 -23.81 -26.28
CA PHE A 3 2.04 -24.29 -25.07
C PHE A 3 1.37 -25.66 -25.33
N PHE A 4 1.16 -25.94 -26.61
CA PHE A 4 0.74 -27.17 -27.26
C PHE A 4 1.92 -27.77 -28.06
N TYR A 5 2.91 -28.36 -27.38
CA TYR A 5 3.94 -29.13 -28.09
C TYR A 5 3.32 -30.48 -28.49
N SER A 6 2.99 -30.64 -29.78
CA SER A 6 2.70 -31.93 -30.40
C SER A 6 4.02 -32.66 -30.62
N GLY A 7 4.38 -33.55 -29.71
CA GLY A 7 5.60 -34.34 -29.86
C GLY A 7 5.40 -35.70 -29.22
N PHE A 8 5.42 -36.74 -30.04
CA PHE A 8 5.35 -38.17 -29.69
C PHE A 8 6.56 -38.65 -28.86
N HIS A 9 7.06 -37.87 -27.91
CA HIS A 9 8.14 -38.21 -27.00
C HIS A 9 7.67 -38.05 -25.57
N LYS A 10 7.86 -39.10 -24.75
CA LYS A 10 7.50 -39.12 -23.33
C LYS A 10 8.20 -37.95 -22.62
N PRO A 11 7.45 -36.98 -22.06
CA PRO A 11 8.08 -35.81 -21.46
C PRO A 11 8.88 -36.21 -20.22
N SER A 12 10.13 -35.74 -20.13
CA SER A 12 10.96 -35.84 -18.92
C SER A 12 10.23 -35.23 -17.71
N GLY A 13 10.41 -35.82 -16.53
CA GLY A 13 9.80 -35.33 -15.27
C GLY A 13 10.13 -33.86 -14.98
N HIS A 14 11.30 -33.39 -15.40
CA HIS A 14 11.68 -31.98 -15.29
C HIS A 14 10.83 -31.06 -16.18
N ASN A 15 10.50 -31.49 -17.40
CA ASN A 15 9.65 -30.75 -18.33
C ASN A 15 8.22 -30.61 -17.82
N ILE A 16 7.69 -31.65 -17.14
CA ILE A 16 6.35 -31.62 -16.54
C ILE A 16 6.30 -30.60 -15.39
N LYS A 17 7.31 -30.59 -14.50
CA LYS A 17 7.40 -29.61 -13.41
C LYS A 17 7.47 -28.18 -13.95
N ASN A 18 8.34 -27.93 -14.93
CA ASN A 18 8.47 -26.61 -15.55
C ASN A 18 7.17 -26.14 -16.23
N LYS A 19 6.43 -27.05 -16.86
CA LYS A 19 5.11 -26.73 -17.45
C LYS A 19 4.10 -26.33 -16.38
N ARG A 20 4.05 -27.04 -15.24
CA ARG A 20 3.16 -26.69 -14.12
C ARG A 20 3.47 -25.31 -13.55
N VAL A 21 4.75 -25.00 -13.32
CA VAL A 21 5.18 -23.68 -12.82
C VAL A 21 4.75 -22.57 -13.78
N LYS A 22 4.95 -22.76 -15.09
CA LYS A 22 4.50 -21.80 -16.11
C LYS A 22 2.99 -21.59 -16.11
N ILE A 23 2.21 -22.65 -15.94
CA ILE A 23 0.74 -22.56 -15.84
C ILE A 23 0.34 -21.77 -14.58
N PHE A 24 0.92 -22.08 -13.42
CA PHE A 24 0.64 -21.35 -12.18
C PHE A 24 1.04 -19.88 -12.27
N TYR A 25 2.17 -19.59 -12.92
CA TYR A 25 2.61 -18.21 -13.12
C TYR A 25 1.59 -17.41 -13.95
N VAL A 26 1.15 -17.95 -15.09
CA VAL A 26 0.16 -17.29 -15.94
C VAL A 26 -1.17 -17.14 -15.20
N LEU A 27 -1.64 -18.19 -14.53
CA LEU A 27 -2.89 -18.15 -13.76
C LEU A 27 -2.81 -17.11 -12.63
N GLY A 28 -1.70 -17.06 -11.91
CA GLY A 28 -1.45 -16.05 -10.89
C GLY A 28 -1.46 -14.65 -11.47
N LEU A 29 -0.77 -14.41 -12.59
CA LEU A 29 -0.74 -13.09 -13.24
C LEU A 29 -2.14 -12.57 -13.58
N PHE A 30 -3.03 -13.44 -14.04
CA PHE A 30 -4.41 -13.05 -14.40
C PHE A 30 -5.37 -12.98 -13.20
N MET A 31 -5.21 -13.86 -12.20
CA MET A 31 -6.12 -13.92 -11.06
C MET A 31 -5.74 -12.93 -9.94
N LEU A 32 -4.46 -12.55 -9.84
CA LEU A 32 -3.96 -11.73 -8.75
C LEU A 32 -4.56 -10.32 -8.71
N PRO A 33 -4.73 -9.59 -9.83
CA PRO A 33 -5.41 -8.29 -9.82
C PRO A 33 -6.84 -8.41 -9.25
N SER A 34 -7.63 -9.38 -9.72
CA SER A 34 -8.98 -9.62 -9.24
C SER A 34 -9.02 -9.97 -7.75
N PHE A 35 -8.07 -10.79 -7.29
CA PHE A 35 -7.95 -11.15 -5.88
C PHE A 35 -7.61 -9.94 -5.00
N VAL A 36 -6.67 -9.10 -5.43
CA VAL A 36 -6.30 -7.86 -4.71
C VAL A 36 -7.47 -6.89 -4.68
N THR A 37 -8.18 -6.70 -5.78
CA THR A 37 -9.37 -5.83 -5.81
C THR A 37 -10.47 -6.36 -4.89
N TYR A 38 -10.73 -7.67 -4.90
CA TYR A 38 -11.73 -8.28 -4.02
C TYR A 38 -11.38 -8.14 -2.53
N MET A 39 -10.11 -8.38 -2.16
CA MET A 39 -9.66 -8.18 -0.78
C MET A 39 -9.66 -6.70 -0.38
N GLY A 40 -9.25 -5.80 -1.28
CA GLY A 40 -9.19 -4.37 -1.04
C GLY A 40 -10.57 -3.68 -0.99
N SER A 41 -11.61 -4.31 -1.54
CA SER A 41 -12.99 -3.83 -1.42
C SER A 41 -13.67 -4.26 -0.12
N ASN A 42 -12.98 -5.01 0.75
CA ASN A 42 -13.43 -5.25 2.11
C ASN A 42 -13.34 -3.94 2.92
N TYR A 43 -14.46 -3.53 3.50
CA TYR A 43 -14.59 -2.30 4.31
C TYR A 43 -13.53 -2.19 5.42
N TYR A 44 -13.23 -3.31 6.10
CA TYR A 44 -12.25 -3.32 7.19
C TYR A 44 -10.83 -3.02 6.68
N VAL A 45 -10.47 -3.58 5.51
CA VAL A 45 -9.16 -3.35 4.89
C VAL A 45 -9.08 -1.91 4.40
N LEU A 46 -10.13 -1.40 3.78
CA LEU A 46 -10.17 -0.03 3.29
C LEU A 46 -10.05 1.00 4.42
N ASN A 47 -10.78 0.83 5.52
CA ASN A 47 -10.67 1.71 6.67
C ASN A 47 -9.28 1.66 7.30
N PHE A 48 -8.69 0.46 7.42
CA PHE A 48 -7.31 0.33 7.89
C PHE A 48 -6.34 1.14 7.02
N PHE A 49 -6.48 1.09 5.70
CA PHE A 49 -5.65 1.88 4.79
C PHE A 49 -5.89 3.38 4.94
N ILE A 50 -7.15 3.83 5.05
CA ILE A 50 -7.49 5.23 5.24
C ILE A 50 -6.94 5.78 6.56
N GLU A 51 -7.03 5.00 7.65
CA GLU A 51 -6.52 5.40 8.96
C GLU A 51 -4.98 5.41 9.00
N THR A 52 -4.34 4.41 8.39
CA THR A 52 -2.88 4.28 8.38
C THR A 52 -2.22 5.32 7.49
N PHE A 53 -2.78 5.57 6.31
CA PHE A 53 -2.16 6.44 5.30
C PHE A 53 -2.82 7.79 5.17
N LYS A 54 -3.69 8.18 6.13
CA LYS A 54 -4.44 9.44 6.11
C LYS A 54 -3.52 10.59 5.71
N PRO A 55 -3.63 11.12 4.47
CA PRO A 55 -2.77 12.21 4.05
C PRO A 55 -3.21 13.44 4.86
N VAL A 56 -2.33 13.91 5.73
CA VAL A 56 -2.54 15.18 6.42
C VAL A 56 -2.13 16.27 5.43
N GLU A 57 -3.10 16.78 4.68
CA GLU A 57 -2.90 17.98 3.88
C GLU A 57 -2.72 19.17 4.81
N VAL A 58 -1.49 19.70 4.85
CA VAL A 58 -1.13 20.83 5.69
C VAL A 58 -1.13 22.11 4.87
N PRO A 59 -1.72 23.21 5.37
CA PRO A 59 -1.61 24.50 4.70
C PRO A 59 -0.14 24.90 4.59
N ARG A 60 0.24 25.57 3.49
CA ARG A 60 1.64 26.01 3.24
C ARG A 60 2.25 26.84 4.36
N GLU A 61 1.41 27.53 5.12
CA GLU A 61 1.81 28.45 6.19
C GLU A 61 2.08 27.73 7.52
N VAL A 62 1.70 26.44 7.65
CA VAL A 62 1.81 25.73 8.92
C VAL A 62 3.17 25.05 9.07
N ASN A 63 3.79 25.25 10.22
CA ASN A 63 5.03 24.58 10.59
C ASN A 63 4.81 23.07 10.75
N SER A 64 5.36 22.29 9.82
CA SER A 64 5.25 20.82 9.76
C SER A 64 5.71 20.12 11.04
N LYS A 65 6.61 20.74 11.82
CA LYS A 65 7.10 20.23 13.10
C LYS A 65 6.01 20.23 14.18
N ILE A 66 5.12 21.22 14.16
CA ILE A 66 4.01 21.33 15.12
C ILE A 66 2.97 20.25 14.83
N ILE A 67 2.60 20.06 13.56
CA ILE A 67 1.63 19.04 13.14
C ILE A 67 2.13 17.63 13.48
N ARG A 68 3.40 17.34 13.18
CA ARG A 68 4.03 16.07 13.56
C ARG A 68 3.99 15.84 15.07
N ASN A 69 4.22 16.88 15.87
CA ASN A 69 4.16 16.76 17.33
C ASN A 69 2.74 16.50 17.83
N ILE A 70 1.72 17.16 17.27
CA ILE A 70 0.30 16.90 17.59
C ILE A 70 -0.09 15.47 17.18
N TYR A 71 0.30 15.03 16.00
CA TYR A 71 0.01 13.68 15.50
C TYR A 71 0.59 12.58 16.39
N HIS A 72 1.78 12.81 16.97
CA HIS A 72 2.41 11.88 17.92
C HIS A 72 2.09 12.17 19.40
N GLY A 73 1.05 12.96 19.69
CA GLY A 73 0.59 13.22 21.06
C GLY A 73 1.56 14.04 21.92
N LYS A 74 2.56 14.69 21.32
CA LYS A 74 3.51 15.55 22.04
C LYS A 74 2.89 16.93 22.21
N LYS A 75 2.85 17.43 23.45
CA LYS A 75 2.44 18.81 23.72
C LYS A 75 3.41 19.76 23.00
N PRO A 76 2.92 20.67 22.14
CA PRO A 76 3.78 21.69 21.57
C PRO A 76 4.34 22.57 22.70
N PRO A 77 5.59 23.05 22.57
CA PRO A 77 6.26 23.81 23.62
C PRO A 77 5.62 25.18 23.90
N ALA A 78 4.80 25.70 22.98
CA ALA A 78 4.12 26.98 23.12
C ALA A 78 2.64 26.85 22.75
N LYS A 79 1.78 27.51 23.52
CA LYS A 79 0.36 27.67 23.17
C LYS A 79 0.21 28.93 22.31
N SER A 80 -0.78 28.95 21.43
CA SER A 80 -1.08 30.14 20.61
C SER A 80 -1.44 31.37 21.47
N SER A 81 -1.88 31.16 22.72
CA SER A 81 -2.13 32.21 23.70
C SER A 81 -0.88 33.00 24.10
N ASP A 82 0.31 32.42 23.93
CA ASP A 82 1.58 33.03 24.39
C ASP A 82 2.12 34.06 23.36
N TYR A 83 1.52 34.11 22.17
CA TYR A 83 1.90 35.04 21.10
C TYR A 83 1.30 36.45 21.28
N ASP A 84 0.05 36.56 21.74
CA ASP A 84 -0.64 37.86 21.89
C ASP A 84 -0.07 38.70 23.04
N GLU A 85 0.61 38.07 24.01
CA GLU A 85 1.20 38.73 25.18
C GLU A 85 2.56 39.40 24.86
N ASN A 86 3.22 39.03 23.75
CA ASN A 86 4.58 39.47 23.40
C ASN A 86 4.69 40.40 22.18
N THR A 87 3.59 40.69 21.46
CA THR A 87 3.58 41.57 20.28
C THR A 87 3.10 43.00 20.56
N ASN A 88 2.67 43.31 21.79
CA ASN A 88 2.31 44.66 22.25
C ASN A 88 3.36 45.24 23.20
N ARG A 89 4.62 45.35 22.75
CA ARG A 89 5.66 46.16 23.41
C ARG A 89 6.39 47.04 22.41
#